data_AF-A0A7C9FBE6-F1
#
_entry.id   AF-A0A7C9FBE6-F1
#
_cell.length_a   1.000
_cell.length_b   1.000
_cell.length_c   1.000
_cell.angle_alpha   90.00
_cell.angle_beta   90.00
_cell.angle_gamma   90.00
#
_symmetry.space_group_name_H-M   'P 1'
#
loop_
_entity.id
_entity.type
_entity.pdbx_description
1 polymer ?
#
loop_
_entity_poly.entity_id
_entity_poly.type
_entity_poly.pdbx_seq_one_letter_code
_entity_poly.pdbx_strand_id
1 'polypeptide(L)'
;MNYTTMEVFAGTSFEKAAAKAKGLAAQTNGTVEFRFNGVTVRVLDDTDLDHLHRDYNNQSYLGWKIVGPRPMPAYPPSLQRKLDKAKLDRQKIREQEYAEYLARTYL
;
A
#
# COMPACT_ATOMS: atom_id res chain seq x y z
N MET A 1 7.07 12.63 -20.20
CA MET A 1 7.41 11.68 -19.12
C MET A 1 7.35 10.29 -19.70
N ASN A 2 8.44 9.53 -19.62
CA ASN A 2 8.45 8.13 -20.03
C ASN A 2 7.72 7.30 -18.98
N TYR A 3 6.73 6.51 -19.41
CA TYR A 3 6.00 5.57 -18.56
C TYR A 3 6.34 4.16 -18.98
N THR A 4 6.75 3.33 -18.02
CA THR A 4 7.05 1.93 -18.25
C THR A 4 6.20 1.07 -17.33
N THR A 5 5.46 0.13 -17.88
CA THR A 5 4.69 -0.83 -17.08
C THR A 5 5.57 -2.03 -16.75
N MET A 6 5.58 -2.44 -15.49
CA MET A 6 6.27 -3.65 -15.03
C MET A 6 5.24 -4.68 -14.57
N GLU A 7 5.39 -5.92 -15.05
CA GLU A 7 4.61 -7.05 -14.56
C GLU A 7 5.17 -7.57 -13.23
N VAL A 8 4.27 -7.94 -12.32
CA VAL A 8 4.61 -8.58 -11.04
C VAL A 8 4.07 -9.99 -11.02
N PHE A 9 4.98 -10.96 -10.89
CA PHE A 9 4.62 -12.36 -10.81
C PHE A 9 4.08 -12.74 -9.42
N ALA A 10 3.19 -13.73 -9.41
CA ALA A 10 2.68 -14.31 -8.17
C ALA A 10 3.83 -14.79 -7.26
N GLY A 11 3.69 -14.56 -5.95
CA GLY A 11 4.73 -14.89 -4.96
C GLY A 11 5.83 -13.82 -4.80
N THR A 12 5.82 -12.76 -5.61
CA THR A 12 6.72 -11.61 -5.40
C THR A 12 6.22 -10.77 -4.23
N SER A 13 7.11 -10.44 -3.27
CA SER A 13 6.77 -9.51 -2.19
C SER A 13 6.68 -8.07 -2.70
N PHE A 14 5.95 -7.21 -1.98
CA PHE A 14 5.79 -5.82 -2.37
C PHE A 14 7.14 -5.10 -2.44
N GLU A 15 8.02 -5.32 -1.47
CA GLU A 15 9.33 -4.68 -1.36
C GLU A 15 10.23 -5.05 -2.54
N LYS A 16 10.22 -6.32 -2.94
CA LYS A 16 10.98 -6.80 -4.12
C LYS A 16 10.45 -6.16 -5.40
N ALA A 17 9.13 -6.09 -5.57
CA ALA A 17 8.52 -5.45 -6.73
C ALA A 17 8.87 -3.95 -6.78
N ALA A 18 8.73 -3.24 -5.66
CA ALA A 18 9.03 -1.81 -5.57
C ALA A 18 10.51 -1.50 -5.82
N ALA A 19 11.43 -2.29 -5.27
CA ALA A 19 12.87 -2.15 -5.51
C ALA A 19 13.23 -2.38 -6.99
N LYS A 20 12.64 -3.41 -7.61
CA LYS A 20 12.82 -3.67 -9.04
C LYS A 20 12.29 -2.52 -9.90
N ALA A 21 11.11 -2.00 -9.58
CA ALA A 21 10.53 -0.85 -10.28
C ALA A 21 11.41 0.41 -10.17
N LYS A 22 11.97 0.68 -8.99
CA LYS A 22 12.91 1.80 -8.77
C LYS A 22 14.18 1.66 -9.61
N GLY A 23 14.75 0.44 -9.68
CA GLY A 23 15.90 0.15 -10.53
C GLY A 23 15.61 0.38 -12.02
N LEU A 24 14.42 -0.02 -12.49
CA LEU A 24 13.98 0.24 -13.86
C LEU A 24 13.73 1.73 -14.12
N ALA A 25 13.14 2.46 -13.17
CA ALA A 25 12.89 3.89 -13.27
C ALA A 25 14.19 4.69 -13.45
N ALA A 26 15.25 4.31 -12.73
CA ALA A 26 16.58 4.88 -12.88
C ALA A 26 17.20 4.64 -14.26
N GLN A 27 16.93 3.48 -14.88
CA GLN A 27 17.44 3.14 -16.22
C GLN A 27 16.69 3.90 -17.34
N THR A 28 15.37 4.07 -17.19
CA THR A 28 14.53 4.69 -18.23
C THR A 28 14.36 6.20 -18.05
N ASN A 29 14.90 6.76 -16.96
CA ASN A 29 14.70 8.14 -16.53
C ASN A 29 13.20 8.53 -16.57
N GLY A 30 12.38 7.66 -15.97
CA GLY A 30 10.93 7.68 -16.12
C GLY A 30 10.17 7.16 -14.90
N THR A 31 8.85 7.10 -15.02
CA THR A 31 7.99 6.51 -13.99
C THR A 31 7.69 5.06 -14.37
N VAL A 32 7.95 4.15 -13.44
CA VAL A 32 7.55 2.75 -13.56
C VAL A 32 6.24 2.54 -12.82
N GLU A 33 5.27 1.91 -13.47
CA GLU A 33 3.99 1.54 -12.89
C GLU A 33 3.85 0.02 -12.83
N PHE A 34 3.33 -0.50 -11.73
CA PHE A 34 2.95 -1.89 -11.62
C PHE A 34 1.67 -2.06 -10.79
N ARG A 35 1.00 -3.20 -10.96
CA ARG A 35 -0.20 -3.54 -10.18
C ARG A 35 0.14 -4.59 -9.14
N PHE A 36 -0.25 -4.35 -7.89
CA PHE A 36 0.02 -5.25 -6.76
C PHE A 36 -1.24 -5.41 -5.91
N ASN A 37 -1.78 -6.63 -5.85
CA ASN A 37 -3.04 -6.94 -5.15
C ASN A 37 -4.19 -5.97 -5.49
N GLY A 38 -4.32 -5.61 -6.77
CA GLY A 38 -5.36 -4.71 -7.26
C GLY A 38 -5.09 -3.20 -7.09
N VAL A 39 -3.98 -2.82 -6.45
CA VAL A 39 -3.54 -1.42 -6.28
C VAL A 39 -2.50 -1.07 -7.33
N THR A 40 -2.61 0.11 -7.94
CA THR A 40 -1.60 0.63 -8.86
C THR A 40 -0.49 1.32 -8.06
N VAL A 41 0.75 0.96 -8.31
CA VAL A 41 1.94 1.48 -7.63
C VAL A 41 2.80 2.19 -8.66
N ARG A 42 3.13 3.44 -8.41
CA ARG A 42 4.04 4.23 -9.25
C ARG A 42 5.35 4.46 -8.52
N VAL A 43 6.45 4.37 -9.24
CA VAL A 43 7.81 4.48 -8.69
C VAL A 43 8.67 5.30 -9.64
N LEU A 44 9.39 6.27 -9.09
CA LEU A 44 10.47 7.02 -9.70
C LEU A 44 11.82 6.52 -9.15
N ASP A 45 12.91 6.97 -9.77
CA ASP A 45 14.28 6.72 -9.30
C ASP A 45 14.56 7.32 -7.91
N ASP A 46 13.90 8.43 -7.58
CA ASP A 46 14.00 9.15 -6.30
C ASP A 46 12.96 8.69 -5.25
N THR A 47 12.07 7.76 -5.58
CA THR A 47 10.99 7.34 -4.66
C THR A 47 11.55 6.70 -3.39
N ASP A 48 11.12 7.21 -2.24
CA ASP A 48 11.37 6.59 -0.94
C ASP A 48 10.53 5.30 -0.79
N LEU A 49 11.20 4.15 -0.72
CA LEU A 49 10.55 2.85 -0.70
C LEU A 49 9.88 2.54 0.65
N ASP A 50 10.38 3.08 1.75
CA ASP A 50 9.82 2.86 3.08
C ASP A 50 8.50 3.62 3.23
N HIS A 51 8.48 4.88 2.78
CA HIS A 51 7.25 5.66 2.72
C HIS A 51 6.24 5.05 1.74
N LEU A 52 6.70 4.55 0.60
CA LEU A 52 5.83 3.87 -0.38
C LEU A 52 5.20 2.61 0.22
N HIS A 53 5.99 1.80 0.94
CA HIS A 53 5.49 0.59 1.59
C HIS A 53 4.47 0.92 2.69
N ARG A 54 4.72 1.97 3.48
CA ARG A 54 3.76 2.48 4.46
C ARG A 54 2.45 2.91 3.80
N ASP A 55 2.52 3.65 2.70
CA ASP A 55 1.35 4.11 1.94
C ASP A 55 0.57 2.93 1.35
N TYR A 56 1.27 1.94 0.81
CA TYR A 56 0.65 0.70 0.35
C TYR A 56 -0.05 -0.06 1.49
N ASN A 57 0.56 -0.18 2.67
CA ASN A 57 -0.06 -0.87 3.80
C ASN A 57 -1.30 -0.15 4.35
N ASN A 58 -1.32 1.19 4.25
CA ASN A 58 -2.45 2.00 4.71
C ASN A 58 -3.49 2.28 3.63
N GLN A 59 -3.25 1.94 2.36
CA GLN A 59 -4.12 2.27 1.22
C GLN A 59 -5.58 1.86 1.46
N SER A 60 -5.80 0.68 2.06
CA SER A 60 -7.14 0.12 2.23
C SER A 60 -7.96 0.92 3.25
N TYR A 61 -7.31 1.39 4.32
CA TYR A 61 -7.93 2.26 5.32
C TYR A 61 -8.21 3.66 4.78
N LEU A 62 -7.39 4.13 3.83
CA LEU A 62 -7.50 5.46 3.25
C LEU A 62 -8.34 5.50 1.95
N GLY A 63 -8.69 4.33 1.41
CA GLY A 63 -9.43 4.17 0.16
C GLY A 63 -8.60 4.44 -1.09
N TRP A 64 -7.28 4.34 -1.02
CA TRP A 64 -6.39 4.65 -2.14
C TRP A 64 -6.29 3.48 -3.12
N LYS A 65 -6.55 3.76 -4.41
CA LYS A 65 -6.35 2.78 -5.50
C LYS A 65 -4.99 2.93 -6.18
N ILE A 66 -4.31 4.05 -5.95
CA ILE A 66 -3.02 4.39 -6.51
C ILE A 66 -2.12 4.87 -5.36
N VAL A 67 -0.87 4.41 -5.31
CA VAL A 67 0.16 4.87 -4.36
C VAL A 67 1.43 5.27 -5.11
N GLY A 68 2.18 6.22 -4.54
CA GLY A 68 3.36 6.82 -5.17
C GLY A 68 3.00 7.82 -6.29
N PRO A 69 3.97 8.29 -7.09
CA PRO A 69 5.41 7.99 -7.00
C PRO A 69 6.15 8.79 -5.94
N ARG A 70 5.51 9.80 -5.34
CA ARG A 70 6.09 10.63 -4.28
C ARG A 70 5.30 10.45 -2.99
N PRO A 71 5.55 9.35 -2.26
CA PRO A 71 4.90 9.13 -0.97
C PRO A 71 5.29 10.22 0.02
N MET A 72 4.37 10.59 0.91
CA MET A 72 4.61 11.67 1.86
C MET A 72 5.61 11.21 2.94
N PRO A 73 6.53 12.04 3.43
CA PRO A 73 7.41 11.65 4.53
C PRO A 73 6.62 11.40 5.82
N ALA A 74 5.61 12.23 6.11
CA ALA A 74 4.69 12.04 7.21
C ALA A 74 3.26 12.37 6.76
N TYR A 75 2.27 11.68 7.34
CA TYR A 75 0.88 12.02 7.10
C TYR A 75 0.50 13.32 7.82
N PRO A 76 -0.22 14.23 7.16
CA PRO A 76 -0.76 15.39 7.84
C PRO A 76 -1.73 14.96 8.95
N PRO A 77 -1.90 15.75 10.02
CA PRO A 77 -2.71 15.35 11.19
C PRO A 77 -4.14 14.93 10.84
N SER A 78 -4.75 15.56 9.84
CA SER A 78 -6.09 15.20 9.36
C SER A 78 -6.15 13.79 8.76
N LEU A 79 -5.15 13.42 7.96
CA LEU A 79 -5.05 12.10 7.34
C LEU A 79 -4.68 11.04 8.39
N GLN A 80 -3.78 11.38 9.32
CA GLN A 80 -3.42 10.49 10.42
C GLN A 80 -4.65 10.16 11.28
N ARG A 81 -5.45 11.17 11.68
CA ARG A 81 -6.70 10.95 12.42
C ARG A 81 -7.69 10.06 11.66
N LYS A 82 -7.80 10.22 10.34
CA LYS A 82 -8.65 9.36 9.50
C LYS A 82 -8.15 7.91 9.51
N LEU A 83 -6.84 7.71 9.40
CA LEU A 83 -6.21 6.39 9.45
C LEU A 83 -6.43 5.72 10.81
N ASP A 84 -6.20 6.44 11.90
CA ASP A 84 -6.34 5.93 13.26
C ASP A 84 -7.79 5.52 13.55
N LYS A 85 -8.76 6.34 13.14
CA LYS A 85 -10.18 6.01 13.24
C LYS A 85 -10.51 4.74 12.44
N ALA A 86 -10.07 4.64 11.20
CA ALA A 86 -10.33 3.47 10.35
C ALA A 86 -9.70 2.18 10.91
N LYS A 87 -8.52 2.28 11.53
CA LYS A 87 -7.88 1.15 12.22
C LYS A 87 -8.67 0.71 13.45
N LEU A 88 -9.12 1.66 14.27
CA LEU A 88 -9.94 1.37 15.45
C LEU A 88 -11.28 0.73 15.06
N ASP A 89 -11.97 1.25 14.05
CA ASP A 89 -13.24 0.71 13.57
C ASP A 89 -13.07 -0.74 13.08
N ARG A 90 -11.99 -1.02 12.32
CA ARG A 90 -11.68 -2.39 11.88
C ARG A 90 -11.27 -3.33 13.01
N GLN A 91 -10.66 -2.81 14.07
CA GLN A 91 -10.37 -3.60 15.26
C GLN A 91 -11.67 -4.02 15.96
N LYS A 92 -12.59 -3.07 16.18
CA LYS A 92 -13.89 -3.36 16.81
C LYS A 92 -14.69 -4.40 16.03
N ILE A 93 -14.71 -4.31 14.70
CA ILE A 93 -15.38 -5.31 13.84
C ILE A 93 -14.76 -6.69 14.06
N ARG A 94 -13.42 -6.81 14.06
CA ARG A 94 -12.76 -8.10 14.30
C ARG A 94 -13.04 -8.68 15.69
N GLU A 95 -13.10 -7.83 16.71
CA GLU A 95 -13.44 -8.25 18.08
C GLU A 95 -14.89 -8.77 18.16
N GLN A 96 -15.83 -8.12 17.47
CA GLN A 96 -17.22 -8.57 17.35
C GLN A 96 -17.32 -9.90 16.60
N GLU A 97 -16.70 -10.02 15.43
CA GLU A 97 -16.67 -11.26 14.64
C GLU A 97 -16.07 -12.43 15.44
N TYR A 98 -15.02 -12.17 16.21
CA TYR A 98 -14.40 -13.18 17.07
C TYR A 98 -15.32 -13.60 18.23
N ALA A 99 -16.00 -12.65 18.87
CA ALA A 99 -16.96 -12.94 19.93
C ALA A 99 -18.15 -13.77 19.39
N GLU A 100 -18.66 -13.44 18.21
CA GLU A 100 -19.72 -14.21 17.53
C GLU A 100 -19.25 -15.63 17.18
N TYR A 101 -18.01 -15.76 16.69
CA TYR A 101 -17.42 -17.07 16.39
C TYR A 101 -17.32 -17.95 17.65
N LEU A 102 -16.84 -17.39 18.77
CA LEU A 102 -16.74 -18.12 20.03
C LEU A 102 -18.13 -18.52 20.56
N ALA A 103 -19.11 -17.61 20.50
CA ALA A 103 -20.48 -17.90 20.90
C ALA A 103 -21.10 -19.04 20.06
N ARG A 104 -20.81 -19.09 18.76
CA ARG A 104 -21.31 -20.16 17.87
C ARG A 104 -20.61 -21.51 18.06
N THR A 105 -19.35 -21.51 18.49
CA THR A 105 -18.51 -22.72 18.53
C THR A 105 -18.52 -23.40 19.89
N TYR A 106 -18.78 -22.66 20.97
CA TYR A 106 -18.75 -23.16 22.35
C TYR A 106 -20.12 -23.16 23.06
N LEU A 107 -21.22 -22.99 22.31
CA LEU A 107 -22.59 -23.35 22.69
C LEU A 107 -23.00 -24.64 21.97
#